data_AF-A0AAU2ZBN6-F1
#
_entry.id   AF-A0AAU2ZBN6-F1
#
_cell.length_a   1.000
_cell.length_b   1.000
_cell.length_c   1.000
_cell.angle_alpha   90.00
_cell.angle_beta   90.00
_cell.angle_gamma   90.00
#
_symmetry.space_group_name_H-M   'P 1'
#
loop_
_entity.id
_entity.type
_entity.pdbx_description
1 polymer ?
#
loop_
_entity_poly.entity_id
_entity_poly.type
_entity_poly.pdbx_seq_one_letter_code
_entity_poly.pdbx_strand_id
1 'polypeptide(L)'
;MGYPVGQVAGFAGVTVRTLHHYDEIGLLAPSGRSHAGHRRYSDADLDRLQQILFYRELGFPLDEVAALLDDPEADPRAHLRRQHELLTARIERLQKMAAAVEHAMEARKMGINLTPEEKFEVFGDKDPEAHAEEAERRWGGTEAYAESQRRAARYTKDDWKRMQAEVASWGERYDALMEAGEPPTGERAMDMAEEHRQHITKWFYECSYETHQGLAGMYVSDERFKEFYDSMRPGLAEHLRDAIGANAARHSQGA
;
A
#
# COMPACT_ATOMS: atom_id res chain seq x y z
N MET A 1 57.14 4.68 23.70
CA MET A 1 57.37 3.28 23.29
C MET A 1 56.19 2.87 22.43
N GLY A 2 56.37 2.30 21.24
CA GLY A 2 55.26 2.02 20.33
C GLY A 2 54.68 0.60 20.47
N TYR A 3 53.39 0.45 20.19
CA TYR A 3 52.65 -0.81 20.27
C TYR A 3 52.90 -1.69 19.02
N PRO A 4 53.12 -3.02 19.17
CA PRO A 4 53.13 -3.94 18.05
C PRO A 4 51.79 -4.00 17.34
N VAL A 5 51.80 -4.20 16.03
CA VAL A 5 50.61 -4.34 15.18
C VAL A 5 49.59 -5.36 15.72
N GLY A 6 50.03 -6.48 16.29
CA GLY A 6 49.13 -7.50 16.84
C GLY A 6 48.38 -7.03 18.09
N GLN A 7 49.02 -6.21 18.92
CA GLN A 7 48.40 -5.64 20.11
C GLN A 7 47.39 -4.55 19.73
N VAL A 8 47.74 -3.71 18.75
CA VAL A 8 46.84 -2.69 18.20
C VAL A 8 45.60 -3.32 17.56
N ALA A 9 45.79 -4.38 16.76
CA ALA A 9 44.70 -5.15 16.17
C ALA A 9 43.73 -5.69 17.24
N GLY A 10 44.27 -6.22 18.33
CA GLY A 10 43.47 -6.70 19.47
C GLY A 10 42.68 -5.59 20.16
N PHE A 11 43.28 -4.43 20.41
CA PHE A 11 42.61 -3.29 21.04
C PHE A 11 41.51 -2.68 20.17
N ALA A 12 41.78 -2.56 18.87
CA ALA A 12 40.90 -1.92 17.91
C ALA A 12 39.83 -2.86 17.34
N GLY A 13 39.85 -4.15 17.69
CA GLY A 13 38.92 -5.15 17.16
C GLY A 13 39.02 -5.37 15.66
N VAL A 14 40.16 -5.03 15.04
CA VAL A 14 40.41 -5.19 13.61
C VAL A 14 41.48 -6.25 13.34
N THR A 15 41.51 -6.77 12.13
CA THR A 15 42.55 -7.74 11.76
C THR A 15 43.89 -7.04 11.52
N VAL A 16 45.01 -7.74 11.76
CA VAL A 16 46.35 -7.26 11.35
C VAL A 16 46.40 -6.92 9.86
N ARG A 17 45.67 -7.69 9.03
CA ARG A 17 45.53 -7.43 7.60
C ARG A 17 44.85 -6.07 7.31
N THR A 18 43.85 -5.69 8.09
CA THR A 18 43.19 -4.37 7.97
C THR A 18 44.18 -3.25 8.28
N LEU A 19 44.99 -3.39 9.34
CA LEU A 19 46.02 -2.39 9.67
C LEU A 19 47.12 -2.30 8.61
N HIS A 20 47.53 -3.44 8.01
CA HIS A 20 48.45 -3.42 6.87
C HIS A 20 47.84 -2.73 5.65
N HIS A 21 46.57 -3.00 5.36
CA HIS A 21 45.87 -2.33 4.27
C HIS A 21 45.80 -0.81 4.49
N TYR A 22 45.50 -0.35 5.71
CA TYR A 22 45.48 1.08 6.02
C TYR A 22 46.85 1.75 5.88
N ASP A 23 47.94 1.04 6.22
CA ASP A 23 49.31 1.51 5.96
C ASP A 23 49.61 1.56 4.46
N GLU A 24 49.23 0.54 3.70
CA GLU A 24 49.45 0.46 2.25
C GLU A 24 48.75 1.59 1.47
N ILE A 25 47.54 1.97 1.89
CA ILE A 25 46.78 3.07 1.27
C ILE A 25 47.11 4.45 1.89
N GLY A 26 48.02 4.50 2.87
CA GLY A 26 48.43 5.74 3.53
C GLY A 26 47.41 6.31 4.54
N LEU A 27 46.31 5.60 4.81
CA LEU A 27 45.27 6.04 5.74
C LEU A 27 45.76 6.03 7.20
N LEU A 28 46.56 5.03 7.57
CA LEU A 28 47.20 4.93 8.88
C LEU A 28 48.60 4.32 8.76
N ALA A 29 49.62 5.17 8.86
CA ALA A 29 51.02 4.74 8.84
C ALA A 29 51.56 4.55 10.27
N PRO A 30 52.37 3.51 10.53
CA PRO A 30 53.02 3.34 11.83
C PRO A 30 54.10 4.41 12.04
N SER A 31 54.08 5.08 13.20
CA SER A 31 55.09 6.06 13.61
C SER A 31 56.53 5.52 13.66
N GLY A 32 56.72 4.19 13.70
CA GLY A 32 58.06 3.61 13.66
C GLY A 32 58.11 2.12 13.40
N ARG A 33 59.33 1.58 13.44
CA ARG A 33 59.61 0.15 13.32
C ARG A 33 60.57 -0.31 14.41
N SER A 34 60.44 -1.56 14.85
CA SER A 34 61.38 -2.19 15.78
C SER A 34 62.73 -2.45 15.11
N HIS A 35 63.78 -2.76 15.88
CA HIS A 35 65.06 -3.20 15.33
C HIS A 35 64.95 -4.44 14.41
N ALA A 36 63.93 -5.27 14.60
CA ALA A 36 63.63 -6.42 13.75
C ALA A 36 62.66 -6.07 12.59
N GLY A 37 62.45 -4.79 12.27
CA GLY A 37 61.64 -4.32 11.14
C GLY A 37 60.12 -4.33 11.34
N HIS A 38 59.61 -4.71 12.52
CA HIS A 38 58.18 -4.83 12.79
C HIS A 38 57.53 -3.47 13.04
N ARG A 39 56.30 -3.24 12.53
CA ARG A 39 55.54 -1.99 12.71
C ARG A 39 55.29 -1.67 14.20
N ARG A 40 55.46 -0.40 14.55
CA ARG A 40 55.23 0.16 15.88
C ARG A 40 54.35 1.40 15.77
N TYR A 41 53.23 1.37 16.48
CA TYR A 41 52.26 2.46 16.51
C TYR A 41 52.42 3.30 17.79
N SER A 42 52.44 4.61 17.66
CA SER A 42 52.41 5.55 18.79
C SER A 42 50.99 5.75 19.31
N ASP A 43 50.84 6.45 20.43
CA ASP A 43 49.52 6.85 20.94
C ASP A 43 48.76 7.73 19.92
N ALA A 44 49.46 8.62 19.21
CA ALA A 44 48.85 9.45 18.16
C ALA A 44 48.33 8.61 16.98
N ASP A 45 49.01 7.50 16.64
CA ASP A 45 48.50 6.58 15.62
C ASP A 45 47.24 5.86 16.10
N LEU A 46 47.12 5.58 17.42
CA LEU A 46 45.93 4.98 18.00
C LEU A 46 44.75 5.96 18.00
N ASP A 47 44.99 7.23 18.31
CA ASP A 47 43.96 8.28 18.25
C ASP A 47 43.43 8.45 16.81
N ARG A 48 44.32 8.42 15.82
CA ARG A 48 43.92 8.43 14.41
C ARG A 48 43.16 7.17 14.02
N LEU A 49 43.61 6.00 14.46
CA LEU A 49 42.91 4.73 14.23
C LEU A 49 41.49 4.76 14.81
N GLN A 50 41.30 5.29 16.01
CA GLN A 50 39.98 5.41 16.62
C GLN A 50 39.02 6.26 15.76
N GLN A 51 39.52 7.38 15.22
CA GLN A 51 38.73 8.24 14.33
C GLN A 51 38.37 7.54 13.01
N ILE A 52 39.32 6.80 12.42
CA ILE A 52 39.07 6.01 11.20
C ILE A 52 37.95 4.99 11.44
N LEU A 53 37.98 4.29 12.57
CA LEU A 53 36.96 3.28 12.90
C LEU A 53 35.59 3.90 13.11
N PHE A 54 35.51 5.06 13.77
CA PHE A 54 34.26 5.79 13.97
C PHE A 54 33.58 6.15 12.63
N TYR A 55 34.31 6.74 11.69
CA TYR A 55 33.72 7.04 10.38
C TYR A 55 33.40 5.79 9.56
N ARG A 56 34.21 4.73 9.69
CA ARG A 56 33.89 3.45 9.04
C ARG A 56 32.61 2.80 9.55
N GLU A 57 32.35 2.91 10.85
CA GLU A 57 31.10 2.45 11.46
C GLU A 57 29.90 3.25 10.96
N LEU A 58 30.09 4.55 10.70
CA LEU A 58 29.08 5.40 10.06
C LEU A 58 28.92 5.17 8.55
N GLY A 59 29.63 4.19 7.98
CA GLY A 59 29.47 3.76 6.59
C GLY A 59 30.33 4.52 5.56
N PHE A 60 31.26 5.35 6.02
CA PHE A 60 32.10 6.14 5.10
C PHE A 60 33.11 5.26 4.36
N PRO A 61 33.35 5.54 3.05
CA PRO A 61 34.42 4.89 2.31
C PRO A 61 35.79 5.42 2.75
N LEU A 62 36.83 4.60 2.64
CA LEU A 62 38.15 4.88 3.26
C LEU A 62 38.86 6.12 2.68
N ASP A 63 38.59 6.44 1.42
CA ASP A 63 39.08 7.63 0.73
C ASP A 63 38.46 8.93 1.26
N GLU A 64 37.15 8.94 1.55
CA GLU A 64 36.50 10.07 2.22
C GLU A 64 37.03 10.25 3.64
N VAL A 65 37.26 9.15 4.37
CA VAL A 65 37.85 9.20 5.71
C VAL A 65 39.26 9.79 5.67
N ALA A 66 40.09 9.41 4.70
CA ALA A 66 41.42 9.99 4.52
C ALA A 66 41.34 11.51 4.30
N ALA A 67 40.49 11.94 3.35
CA ALA A 67 40.31 13.37 3.05
C ALA A 67 39.84 14.19 4.26
N LEU A 68 38.97 13.61 5.11
CA LEU A 68 38.48 14.24 6.33
C LEU A 68 39.55 14.38 7.43
N LEU A 69 40.45 13.41 7.54
CA LEU A 69 41.47 13.38 8.60
C LEU A 69 42.77 14.08 8.21
N ASP A 70 43.02 14.26 6.91
CA ASP A 70 44.25 14.89 6.40
C ASP A 70 44.08 16.38 6.08
N ASP A 71 42.85 16.89 6.02
CA ASP A 71 42.55 18.31 5.85
C ASP A 71 42.44 19.03 7.21
N PRO A 72 43.40 19.88 7.61
CA PRO A 72 43.37 20.60 8.87
C PRO A 72 42.26 21.65 8.97
N GLU A 73 41.67 22.07 7.85
CA GLU A 73 40.56 23.01 7.79
C GLU A 73 39.19 22.29 7.69
N ALA A 74 39.19 20.95 7.57
CA ALA A 74 37.95 20.20 7.54
C ALA A 74 37.23 20.29 8.89
N ASP A 75 35.96 20.72 8.87
CA ASP A 75 35.04 20.57 10.00
C ASP A 75 34.31 19.21 9.88
N PRO A 76 34.68 18.20 10.68
CA PRO A 76 34.08 16.89 10.56
C PRO A 76 32.60 16.88 10.98
N ARG A 77 32.17 17.84 11.84
CA ARG A 77 30.76 18.00 12.21
C ARG A 77 29.95 18.54 11.05
N ALA A 78 30.50 19.48 10.27
CA ALA A 78 29.85 19.97 9.06
C ALA A 78 29.72 18.86 8.01
N HIS A 79 30.72 17.98 7.89
CA HIS A 79 30.65 16.84 6.98
C HIS A 79 29.55 15.84 7.39
N LEU A 80 29.50 15.45 8.67
CA LEU A 80 28.45 14.57 9.19
C LEU A 80 27.05 15.16 9.01
N ARG A 81 26.90 16.49 9.18
CA ARG A 81 25.63 17.18 8.94
C ARG A 81 25.17 17.08 7.49
N ARG A 82 26.08 17.32 6.52
CA ARG A 82 25.77 17.17 5.09
C ARG A 82 25.35 15.74 4.73
N GLN A 83 26.03 14.75 5.30
CA GLN A 83 25.70 13.34 5.06
C GLN A 83 24.36 12.95 5.66
N HIS A 84 24.06 13.43 6.88
CA HIS A 84 22.74 13.28 7.49
C HIS A 84 21.65 13.88 6.59
N GLU A 85 21.82 15.12 6.10
CA GLU A 85 20.85 15.78 5.20
C GLU A 85 20.63 14.97 3.90
N LEU A 86 21.68 14.47 3.28
CA LEU A 86 21.59 13.63 2.07
C LEU A 86 20.84 12.32 2.33
N LEU A 87 21.11 11.66 3.46
CA LEU A 87 20.42 10.43 3.86
C LEU A 87 18.95 10.69 4.15
N THR A 88 18.62 11.75 4.88
CA THR A 88 17.23 12.15 5.15
C THR A 88 16.48 12.41 3.86
N ALA A 89 17.04 13.18 2.92
CA ALA A 89 16.42 13.42 1.62
C ALA A 89 16.20 12.14 0.81
N ARG A 90 17.13 11.18 0.92
CA ARG A 90 16.98 9.87 0.26
C ARG A 90 15.89 9.02 0.92
N ILE A 91 15.79 9.03 2.25
CA ILE A 91 14.72 8.35 3.00
C ILE A 91 13.36 8.90 2.58
N GLU A 92 13.20 10.22 2.55
CA GLU A 92 11.94 10.86 2.13
C GLU A 92 11.54 10.45 0.71
N ARG A 93 12.50 10.41 -0.21
CA ARG A 93 12.25 9.95 -1.59
C ARG A 93 11.81 8.48 -1.63
N LEU A 94 12.48 7.62 -0.87
CA LEU A 94 12.14 6.20 -0.80
C LEU A 94 10.76 5.97 -0.17
N GLN A 95 10.40 6.73 0.87
CA GLN A 95 9.07 6.69 1.47
C GLN A 95 7.99 7.11 0.48
N LYS A 96 8.20 8.19 -0.29
CA LYS A 96 7.28 8.60 -1.36
C LYS A 96 7.11 7.51 -2.43
N MET A 97 8.21 6.86 -2.82
CA MET A 97 8.16 5.75 -3.78
C MET A 97 7.41 4.54 -3.21
N ALA A 98 7.63 4.20 -1.95
CA ALA A 98 6.91 3.10 -1.28
C ALA A 98 5.40 3.38 -1.25
N ALA A 99 5.00 4.60 -0.86
CA ALA A 99 3.60 5.00 -0.87
C ALA A 99 2.97 4.95 -2.28
N ALA A 100 3.71 5.34 -3.32
CA ALA A 100 3.24 5.22 -4.70
C ALA A 100 3.08 3.76 -5.15
N VAL A 101 3.99 2.87 -4.74
CA VAL A 101 3.88 1.43 -5.01
C VAL A 101 2.69 0.83 -4.26
N GLU A 102 2.49 1.20 -3.00
CA GLU A 102 1.33 0.77 -2.21
C GLU A 102 0.03 1.22 -2.87
N HIS A 103 -0.08 2.49 -3.28
CA HIS A 103 -1.22 2.97 -4.05
C HIS A 103 -1.45 2.19 -5.36
N ALA A 104 -0.38 1.83 -6.08
CA ALA A 104 -0.46 1.01 -7.29
C ALA A 104 -0.83 -0.45 -7.03
N MET A 105 -0.50 -1.00 -5.85
CA MET A 105 -0.91 -2.33 -5.40
C MET A 105 -2.39 -2.34 -4.99
N GLU A 106 -2.84 -1.31 -4.28
CA GLU A 106 -4.24 -1.10 -3.91
C GLU A 106 -5.14 -0.92 -5.15
N ALA A 107 -4.60 -0.28 -6.21
CA ALA A 107 -5.28 -0.11 -7.50
C ALA A 107 -5.64 -1.42 -8.24
N ARG A 108 -5.31 -2.59 -7.68
CA ARG A 108 -5.64 -3.92 -8.18
C ARG A 108 -6.56 -4.72 -7.26
N LYS A 109 -6.91 -4.23 -6.07
CA LYS A 109 -7.67 -5.02 -5.08
C LYS A 109 -9.13 -5.25 -5.46
N MET A 110 -9.74 -4.46 -6.35
CA MET A 110 -11.11 -4.68 -6.85
C MET A 110 -11.15 -5.43 -8.19
N GLY A 111 -10.03 -5.98 -8.66
CA GLY A 111 -9.97 -6.64 -9.96
C GLY A 111 -10.23 -5.70 -11.13
N ILE A 112 -10.36 -4.39 -10.91
CA ILE A 112 -10.65 -3.41 -11.98
C ILE A 112 -9.38 -3.20 -12.79
N ASN A 113 -9.32 -3.84 -13.96
CA ASN A 113 -8.18 -3.72 -14.87
C ASN A 113 -8.35 -2.57 -15.87
N LEU A 114 -8.48 -1.34 -15.36
CA LEU A 114 -8.59 -0.10 -16.15
C LEU A 114 -7.39 0.80 -15.91
N THR A 115 -6.99 1.56 -16.93
CA THR A 115 -6.01 2.65 -16.76
C THR A 115 -6.59 3.78 -15.90
N PRO A 116 -5.76 4.64 -15.29
CA PRO A 116 -6.26 5.78 -14.50
C PRO A 116 -7.21 6.70 -15.29
N GLU A 117 -6.92 6.94 -16.57
CA GLU A 117 -7.76 7.73 -17.48
C GLU A 117 -9.12 7.08 -17.70
N GLU A 118 -9.15 5.76 -17.91
CA GLU A 118 -10.39 5.01 -18.06
C GLU A 118 -11.19 4.93 -16.76
N LYS A 119 -10.51 4.82 -15.60
CA LYS A 119 -11.18 4.88 -14.29
C LYS A 119 -11.89 6.23 -14.13
N PHE A 120 -11.22 7.33 -14.46
CA PHE A 120 -11.84 8.66 -14.38
C PHE A 120 -13.01 8.82 -15.36
N GLU A 121 -12.89 8.33 -16.59
CA GLU A 121 -14.00 8.36 -17.56
C GLU A 121 -15.22 7.54 -17.14
N VAL A 122 -14.99 6.43 -16.44
CA VAL A 122 -16.04 5.49 -16.04
C VAL A 122 -16.67 5.92 -14.72
N PHE A 123 -15.87 6.20 -13.70
CA PHE A 123 -16.35 6.44 -12.33
C PHE A 123 -16.38 7.93 -11.94
N GLY A 124 -15.82 8.83 -12.75
CA GLY A 124 -15.72 10.25 -12.46
C GLY A 124 -14.83 10.53 -11.25
N ASP A 125 -15.30 11.41 -10.35
CA ASP A 125 -14.63 11.70 -9.08
C ASP A 125 -14.85 10.62 -8.00
N LYS A 126 -15.68 9.60 -8.28
CA LYS A 126 -15.92 8.50 -7.33
C LYS A 126 -14.81 7.47 -7.46
N ASP A 127 -14.10 7.23 -6.36
CA ASP A 127 -13.09 6.19 -6.31
C ASP A 127 -13.75 4.82 -6.06
N PRO A 128 -13.77 3.89 -7.04
CA PRO A 128 -14.34 2.56 -6.86
C PRO A 128 -13.55 1.70 -5.87
N GLU A 129 -12.33 2.11 -5.50
CA GLU A 129 -11.43 1.40 -4.59
C GLU A 129 -11.47 1.94 -3.16
N ALA A 130 -12.15 3.07 -2.91
CA ALA A 130 -12.29 3.67 -1.58
C ALA A 130 -12.90 2.72 -0.53
N HIS A 131 -13.52 1.62 -0.95
CA HIS A 131 -14.14 0.62 -0.08
C HIS A 131 -13.58 -0.80 -0.29
N ALA A 132 -12.51 -0.95 -1.06
CA ALA A 132 -11.92 -2.24 -1.38
C ALA A 132 -11.42 -3.00 -0.14
N GLU A 133 -10.68 -2.31 0.74
CA GLU A 133 -10.16 -2.91 1.97
C GLU A 133 -11.27 -3.43 2.89
N GLU A 134 -12.40 -2.72 2.95
CA GLU A 134 -13.50 -3.15 3.81
C GLU A 134 -14.30 -4.30 3.22
N ALA A 135 -14.53 -4.27 1.90
CA ALA A 135 -15.11 -5.39 1.19
C ALA A 135 -14.25 -6.66 1.37
N GLU A 136 -12.92 -6.52 1.33
CA GLU A 136 -11.98 -7.61 1.62
C GLU A 136 -12.06 -8.07 3.08
N ARG A 137 -12.08 -7.16 4.05
CA ARG A 137 -12.20 -7.55 5.48
C ARG A 137 -13.49 -8.31 5.77
N ARG A 138 -14.61 -7.90 5.17
CA ARG A 138 -15.93 -8.50 5.42
C ARG A 138 -16.18 -9.75 4.60
N TRP A 139 -15.73 -9.79 3.34
CA TRP A 139 -16.09 -10.84 2.39
C TRP A 139 -14.90 -11.52 1.70
N GLY A 140 -13.67 -11.11 1.97
CA GLY A 140 -12.46 -11.64 1.34
C GLY A 140 -12.27 -13.15 1.49
N GLY A 141 -12.85 -13.76 2.53
CA GLY A 141 -12.87 -15.20 2.74
C GLY A 141 -13.98 -15.97 2.02
N THR A 142 -14.81 -15.30 1.20
CA THR A 142 -15.97 -15.93 0.53
C THR A 142 -15.68 -16.23 -0.93
N GLU A 143 -16.27 -17.32 -1.46
CA GLU A 143 -16.16 -17.65 -2.89
C GLU A 143 -16.84 -16.60 -3.77
N ALA A 144 -17.92 -15.97 -3.28
CA ALA A 144 -18.61 -14.88 -3.96
C ALA A 144 -17.69 -13.67 -4.19
N TYR A 145 -16.89 -13.29 -3.19
CA TYR A 145 -15.88 -12.24 -3.36
C TYR A 145 -14.80 -12.65 -4.36
N ALA A 146 -14.24 -13.86 -4.22
CA ALA A 146 -13.24 -14.36 -5.15
C ALA A 146 -13.75 -14.42 -6.60
N GLU A 147 -14.99 -14.83 -6.81
CA GLU A 147 -15.64 -14.85 -8.12
C GLU A 147 -15.82 -13.43 -8.68
N SER A 148 -16.32 -12.50 -7.87
CA SER A 148 -16.45 -11.08 -8.23
C SER A 148 -15.14 -10.52 -8.76
N GLN A 149 -14.04 -10.78 -8.06
CA GLN A 149 -12.71 -10.33 -8.47
C GLN A 149 -12.27 -10.95 -9.81
N ARG A 150 -12.51 -12.24 -10.00
CA ARG A 150 -12.18 -12.93 -11.27
C ARG A 150 -12.99 -12.41 -12.45
N ARG A 151 -14.25 -12.03 -12.23
CA ARG A 151 -15.11 -11.45 -13.28
C ARG A 151 -14.72 -10.01 -13.57
N ALA A 152 -14.57 -9.18 -12.54
CA ALA A 152 -14.14 -7.78 -12.65
C ALA A 152 -12.81 -7.64 -13.41
N ALA A 153 -11.86 -8.56 -13.18
CA ALA A 153 -10.57 -8.64 -13.89
C ALA A 153 -10.68 -8.80 -15.41
N ARG A 154 -11.84 -9.23 -15.93
CA ARG A 154 -12.08 -9.43 -17.35
C ARG A 154 -12.88 -8.29 -17.99
N TYR A 155 -13.43 -7.38 -17.19
CA TYR A 155 -14.28 -6.32 -17.70
C TYR A 155 -13.48 -5.22 -18.38
N THR A 156 -13.96 -4.88 -19.57
CA THR A 156 -13.48 -3.74 -20.34
C THR A 156 -14.15 -2.46 -19.87
N LYS A 157 -13.61 -1.31 -20.30
CA LYS A 157 -14.23 0.00 -20.10
C LYS A 157 -15.71 0.02 -20.51
N ASP A 158 -16.03 -0.59 -21.65
CA ASP A 158 -17.40 -0.64 -22.18
C ASP A 158 -18.32 -1.50 -21.31
N ASP A 159 -17.79 -2.56 -20.69
CA ASP A 159 -18.54 -3.38 -19.74
C ASP A 159 -18.91 -2.59 -18.48
N TRP A 160 -17.97 -1.83 -17.93
CA TRP A 160 -18.24 -0.94 -16.80
C TRP A 160 -19.25 0.16 -17.15
N LYS A 161 -19.14 0.77 -18.35
CA LYS A 161 -20.12 1.75 -18.83
C LYS A 161 -21.51 1.14 -18.98
N ARG A 162 -21.60 -0.08 -19.51
CA ARG A 162 -22.86 -0.82 -19.65
C ARG A 162 -23.48 -1.11 -18.29
N MET A 163 -22.68 -1.58 -17.34
CA MET A 163 -23.13 -1.86 -15.98
C MET A 163 -23.67 -0.60 -15.29
N GLN A 164 -22.97 0.54 -15.41
CA GLN A 164 -23.47 1.80 -14.85
C GLN A 164 -24.75 2.30 -15.52
N ALA A 165 -24.88 2.14 -16.84
CA ALA A 165 -26.11 2.49 -17.55
C ALA A 165 -27.30 1.61 -17.10
N GLU A 166 -27.06 0.33 -16.83
CA GLU A 166 -28.06 -0.58 -16.26
C GLU A 166 -28.50 -0.12 -14.86
N VAL A 167 -27.56 0.24 -13.99
CA VAL A 167 -27.86 0.76 -12.64
C VAL A 167 -28.60 2.08 -12.70
N ALA A 168 -28.20 3.02 -13.57
CA ALA A 168 -28.87 4.31 -13.73
C ALA A 168 -30.32 4.14 -14.21
N SER A 169 -30.53 3.32 -15.24
CA SER A 169 -31.87 2.99 -15.77
C SER A 169 -32.75 2.29 -14.72
N TRP A 170 -32.15 1.42 -13.90
CA TRP A 170 -32.85 0.77 -12.79
C TRP A 170 -33.24 1.79 -11.71
N GLY A 171 -32.33 2.69 -11.33
CA GLY A 171 -32.57 3.74 -10.34
C GLY A 171 -33.71 4.68 -10.73
N GLU A 172 -33.74 5.16 -11.98
CA GLU A 172 -34.81 6.01 -12.50
C GLU A 172 -36.19 5.32 -12.44
N ARG A 173 -36.25 4.03 -12.80
CA ARG A 173 -37.50 3.26 -12.74
C ARG A 173 -37.93 2.99 -11.30
N TYR A 174 -36.99 2.77 -10.39
CA TYR A 174 -37.28 2.57 -8.99
C TYR A 174 -37.80 3.86 -8.34
N ASP A 175 -37.20 5.00 -8.69
CA ASP A 175 -37.65 6.31 -8.25
C ASP A 175 -39.11 6.58 -8.67
N ALA A 176 -39.44 6.36 -9.95
CA ALA A 176 -40.80 6.47 -10.46
C ALA A 176 -41.79 5.49 -9.80
N LEU A 177 -41.33 4.28 -9.45
CA LEU A 177 -42.14 3.29 -8.72
C LEU A 177 -42.49 3.79 -7.32
N MET A 178 -41.53 4.36 -6.60
CA MET A 178 -41.76 4.92 -5.27
C MET A 178 -42.55 6.23 -5.32
N GLU A 179 -42.39 7.04 -6.37
CA GLU A 179 -43.23 8.23 -6.59
C GLU A 179 -44.71 7.85 -6.80
N ALA A 180 -44.97 6.74 -7.47
CA ALA A 180 -46.32 6.19 -7.64
C ALA A 180 -46.91 5.58 -6.35
N GLY A 181 -46.16 5.52 -5.25
CA GLY A 181 -46.61 4.98 -3.97
C GLY A 181 -46.75 3.45 -3.96
N GLU A 182 -46.04 2.75 -4.84
CA GLU A 182 -46.02 1.29 -4.85
C GLU A 182 -45.41 0.76 -3.55
N PRO A 183 -46.07 -0.17 -2.83
CA PRO A 183 -45.51 -0.74 -1.61
C PRO A 183 -44.34 -1.69 -1.93
N PRO A 184 -43.40 -1.91 -0.99
CA PRO A 184 -42.27 -2.81 -1.21
C PRO A 184 -42.70 -4.27 -1.41
N THR A 185 -43.87 -4.66 -0.92
CA THR A 185 -44.47 -5.99 -1.14
C THR A 185 -45.29 -6.07 -2.43
N GLY A 186 -45.39 -4.99 -3.21
CA GLY A 186 -46.10 -4.95 -4.48
C GLY A 186 -45.37 -5.74 -5.56
N GLU A 187 -46.10 -6.25 -6.55
CA GLU A 187 -45.53 -7.08 -7.63
C GLU A 187 -44.43 -6.34 -8.39
N ARG A 188 -44.66 -5.06 -8.71
CA ARG A 188 -43.69 -4.22 -9.41
C ARG A 188 -42.42 -4.00 -8.58
N ALA A 189 -42.53 -3.84 -7.26
CA ALA A 189 -41.38 -3.67 -6.38
C ALA A 189 -40.56 -4.95 -6.26
N MET A 190 -41.23 -6.10 -6.16
CA MET A 190 -40.58 -7.41 -6.15
C MET A 190 -39.89 -7.73 -7.48
N ASP A 191 -40.46 -7.34 -8.61
CA ASP A 191 -39.84 -7.50 -9.93
C ASP A 191 -38.58 -6.63 -10.08
N MET A 192 -38.61 -5.39 -9.58
CA MET A 192 -37.42 -4.53 -9.51
C MET A 192 -36.33 -5.12 -8.59
N ALA A 193 -36.72 -5.75 -7.48
CA ALA A 193 -35.79 -6.46 -6.61
C ALA A 193 -35.21 -7.71 -7.31
N GLU A 194 -36.00 -8.44 -8.08
CA GLU A 194 -35.52 -9.57 -8.87
C GLU A 194 -34.54 -9.14 -9.96
N GLU A 195 -34.83 -8.06 -10.67
CA GLU A 195 -33.90 -7.48 -11.64
C GLU A 195 -32.58 -7.06 -10.98
N HIS A 196 -32.65 -6.46 -9.80
CA HIS A 196 -31.46 -6.12 -9.01
C HIS A 196 -30.64 -7.36 -8.64
N ARG A 197 -31.28 -8.46 -8.23
CA ARG A 197 -30.60 -9.75 -7.97
C ARG A 197 -29.92 -10.30 -9.21
N GLN A 198 -30.60 -10.24 -10.36
CA GLN A 198 -30.08 -10.70 -11.64
C GLN A 198 -28.92 -9.84 -12.12
N HIS A 199 -28.97 -8.53 -11.88
CA HIS A 199 -27.85 -7.63 -12.13
C HIS A 199 -26.61 -8.03 -11.33
N ILE A 200 -26.76 -8.32 -10.02
CA ILE A 200 -25.65 -8.83 -9.20
C ILE A 200 -25.13 -10.17 -9.74
N THR A 201 -26.06 -11.07 -10.09
CA THR A 201 -25.74 -12.40 -10.65
C THR A 201 -24.94 -12.32 -11.94
N LYS A 202 -25.29 -11.37 -12.81
CA LYS A 202 -24.63 -11.13 -14.08
C LYS A 202 -23.22 -10.58 -13.88
N TRP A 203 -23.07 -9.54 -13.06
CA TRP A 203 -21.85 -8.75 -13.02
C TRP A 203 -20.84 -9.16 -11.94
N PHE A 204 -21.26 -9.79 -10.85
CA PHE A 204 -20.34 -10.05 -9.73
C PHE A 204 -20.19 -11.54 -9.42
N TYR A 205 -21.26 -12.21 -9.00
CA TYR A 205 -21.24 -13.61 -8.58
C TYR A 205 -22.66 -14.14 -8.51
N GLU A 206 -22.83 -15.46 -8.49
CA GLU A 206 -24.17 -16.05 -8.38
C GLU A 206 -24.87 -15.62 -7.08
N CYS A 207 -25.92 -14.79 -7.21
CA CYS A 207 -26.61 -14.21 -6.07
C CYS A 207 -27.91 -14.99 -5.81
N SER A 208 -27.86 -15.95 -4.88
CA SER A 208 -29.07 -16.63 -4.41
C SER A 208 -30.02 -15.67 -3.69
N TYR A 209 -31.29 -16.04 -3.55
CA TYR A 209 -32.26 -15.24 -2.78
C TYR A 209 -31.81 -15.02 -1.33
N GLU A 210 -31.24 -16.05 -0.70
CA GLU A 210 -30.67 -15.96 0.65
C GLU A 210 -29.52 -14.95 0.71
N THR A 211 -28.61 -15.02 -0.27
CA THR A 211 -27.49 -14.06 -0.36
C THR A 211 -28.02 -12.64 -0.55
N HIS A 212 -29.01 -12.47 -1.42
CA HIS A 212 -29.62 -11.18 -1.70
C HIS A 212 -30.30 -10.57 -0.46
N GLN A 213 -30.99 -11.37 0.34
CA GLN A 213 -31.54 -10.95 1.63
C GLN A 213 -30.43 -10.59 2.63
N GLY A 214 -29.33 -11.35 2.66
CA GLY A 214 -28.16 -11.02 3.49
C GLY A 214 -27.56 -9.66 3.14
N LEU A 215 -27.47 -9.34 1.84
CA LEU A 215 -27.02 -8.02 1.35
C LEU A 215 -27.99 -6.90 1.73
N ALA A 216 -29.30 -7.15 1.62
CA ALA A 216 -30.33 -6.16 1.91
C ALA A 216 -30.23 -5.57 3.33
N GLY A 217 -29.88 -6.40 4.32
CA GLY A 217 -29.63 -5.95 5.70
C GLY A 217 -28.48 -4.94 5.79
N MET A 218 -27.44 -5.11 4.97
CA MET A 218 -26.29 -4.19 4.93
C MET A 218 -26.60 -2.87 4.24
N TYR A 219 -27.50 -2.86 3.25
CA TYR A 219 -27.88 -1.61 2.56
C TYR A 219 -28.49 -0.55 3.49
N VAL A 220 -29.06 -0.98 4.62
CA VAL A 220 -29.64 -0.08 5.63
C VAL A 220 -28.72 0.09 6.84
N SER A 221 -27.98 -0.96 7.23
CA SER A 221 -27.12 -0.89 8.44
C SER A 221 -25.77 -0.22 8.21
N ASP A 222 -25.32 -0.13 6.95
CA ASP A 222 -24.07 0.54 6.59
C ASP A 222 -24.38 1.89 5.92
N GLU A 223 -23.98 2.98 6.58
CA GLU A 223 -24.33 4.35 6.21
C GLU A 223 -23.93 4.70 4.77
N ARG A 224 -22.83 4.13 4.26
CA ARG A 224 -22.36 4.41 2.88
C ARG A 224 -23.24 3.76 1.81
N PHE A 225 -23.66 2.51 2.04
CA PHE A 225 -24.58 1.85 1.13
C PHE A 225 -25.95 2.54 1.18
N LYS A 226 -26.38 2.93 2.38
CA LYS A 226 -27.60 3.71 2.55
C LYS A 226 -27.53 5.04 1.79
N GLU A 227 -26.45 5.80 1.94
CA GLU A 227 -26.21 7.05 1.21
C GLU A 227 -26.23 6.84 -0.31
N PHE A 228 -25.63 5.76 -0.83
CA PHE A 228 -25.68 5.47 -2.26
C PHE A 228 -27.12 5.31 -2.76
N TYR A 229 -27.92 4.47 -2.12
CA TYR A 229 -29.31 4.24 -2.51
C TYR A 229 -30.19 5.48 -2.28
N ASP A 230 -30.00 6.16 -1.15
CA ASP A 230 -30.76 7.35 -0.81
C ASP A 230 -30.38 8.57 -1.65
N SER A 231 -29.18 8.60 -2.24
CA SER A 231 -28.79 9.62 -3.23
C SER A 231 -29.59 9.51 -4.54
N MET A 232 -30.12 8.32 -4.87
CA MET A 232 -31.04 8.14 -5.99
C MET A 232 -32.45 8.58 -5.59
N ARG A 233 -32.95 8.11 -4.44
CA ARG A 233 -34.19 8.59 -3.83
C ARG A 233 -34.16 8.39 -2.32
N PRO A 234 -34.48 9.41 -1.51
CA PRO A 234 -34.54 9.24 -0.05
C PRO A 234 -35.48 8.11 0.38
N GLY A 235 -34.98 7.17 1.19
CA GLY A 235 -35.73 6.01 1.68
C GLY A 235 -35.74 4.80 0.73
N LEU A 236 -35.01 4.87 -0.38
CA LEU A 236 -34.89 3.76 -1.32
C LEU A 236 -34.16 2.57 -0.69
N ALA A 237 -33.19 2.80 0.19
CA ALA A 237 -32.46 1.71 0.87
C ALA A 237 -33.41 0.80 1.66
N GLU A 238 -34.30 1.39 2.49
CA GLU A 238 -35.30 0.63 3.26
C GLU A 238 -36.34 -0.03 2.36
N HIS A 239 -36.83 0.70 1.36
CA HIS A 239 -37.84 0.18 0.45
C HIS A 239 -37.32 -1.02 -0.35
N LEU A 240 -36.07 -0.93 -0.84
CA LEU A 240 -35.40 -2.01 -1.54
C LEU A 240 -35.19 -3.22 -0.62
N ARG A 241 -34.72 -3.01 0.62
CA ARG A 241 -34.54 -4.11 1.58
C ARG A 241 -35.84 -4.91 1.76
N ASP A 242 -36.95 -4.21 1.95
CA ASP A 242 -38.25 -4.84 2.19
C ASP A 242 -38.76 -5.54 0.92
N ALA A 243 -38.54 -4.95 -0.26
CA ALA A 243 -38.87 -5.57 -1.55
C ALA A 243 -38.05 -6.84 -1.83
N ILE A 244 -36.77 -6.86 -1.46
CA ILE A 244 -35.91 -8.04 -1.54
C ILE A 244 -36.45 -9.15 -0.62
N GLY A 245 -36.84 -8.79 0.61
CA GLY A 245 -37.46 -9.71 1.56
C GLY A 245 -38.73 -10.34 1.01
N ALA A 246 -39.61 -9.52 0.42
CA ALA A 246 -40.85 -9.98 -0.20
C ALA A 246 -40.60 -10.88 -1.42
N ASN A 247 -39.66 -10.50 -2.30
CA ASN A 247 -39.31 -11.28 -3.49
C ASN A 247 -38.75 -12.66 -3.12
N ALA A 248 -37.85 -12.75 -2.14
CA ALA A 248 -37.32 -14.02 -1.68
C ALA A 248 -38.42 -14.94 -1.09
N ALA A 249 -39.37 -14.37 -0.35
CA ALA A 249 -40.52 -15.11 0.17
C ALA A 249 -41.44 -15.61 -0.97
N ARG A 250 -41.69 -14.77 -2.00
CA ARG A 250 -42.45 -15.14 -3.21
C ARG A 250 -41.87 -16.38 -3.89
N HIS A 251 -40.55 -16.47 -3.99
CA HIS A 251 -39.87 -17.58 -4.66
C HIS A 251 -39.63 -18.81 -3.78
N SER A 252 -39.73 -18.67 -2.46
CA SER A 252 -39.65 -19.80 -1.52
C SER A 252 -40.98 -20.54 -1.36
N GLN A 253 -42.11 -19.89 -1.67
CA GLN A 253 -43.46 -20.48 -1.60
C GLN A 253 -43.94 -21.10 -2.93
N GLY A 254 -43.21 -20.86 -4.03
CA GLY A 254 -43.52 -21.37 -5.37
C GLY A 254 -42.68 -22.57 -5.82
N ALA A 255 -41.85 -23.13 -4.93
CA ALA A 255 -41.04 -24.34 -5.15
C ALA A 255 -41.66 -25.54 -4.40
#